data_AF-A0A9E2Y3W1-F1
#
_entry.id   AF-A0A9E2Y3W1-F1
#
_cell.length_a   1.000
_cell.length_b   1.000
_cell.length_c   1.000
_cell.angle_alpha   90.00
_cell.angle_beta   90.00
_cell.angle_gamma   90.00
#
_symmetry.space_group_name_H-M   'P 1'
#
loop_
_entity.id
_entity.type
_entity.pdbx_description
1 polymer ?
#
loop_
_entity_poly.entity_id
_entity_poly.type
_entity_poly.pdbx_seq_one_letter_code
_entity_poly.pdbx_strand_id
1 'polypeptide(L)' 'MSDGQPDDLATLYRRAFAEYGTRALWNMRPVEHPTPADALAITKALRTHGRMDGRRLAERIEALCRAHQ' A
#
# COMPACT_ATOMS: atom_id res chain seq x y z
N MET A 1 -8.37 -23.16 -3.38
CA MET A 1 -8.69 -22.10 -4.34
C MET A 1 -8.27 -20.77 -3.74
N SER A 2 -7.15 -20.22 -4.19
CA SER A 2 -7.01 -18.78 -4.45
C SER A 2 -5.80 -18.66 -5.37
N ASP A 3 -6.12 -18.70 -6.66
CA ASP A 3 -5.19 -18.44 -7.74
C ASP A 3 -4.46 -17.13 -7.46
N GLY A 4 -3.14 -17.13 -7.64
CA GLY A 4 -2.28 -15.98 -7.45
C GLY A 4 -2.56 -14.90 -8.48
N GLN A 5 -3.69 -14.21 -8.34
CA GLN A 5 -3.86 -12.90 -8.95
C GLN A 5 -2.70 -12.02 -8.47
N PRO A 6 -1.99 -11.34 -9.38
CA PRO A 6 -1.06 -10.31 -8.97
C PRO A 6 -1.85 -9.37 -8.06
N ASP A 7 -1.40 -9.21 -6.81
CA ASP A 7 -2.00 -8.26 -5.88
C ASP A 7 -2.09 -6.91 -6.63
N ASP A 8 -3.29 -6.52 -7.04
CA ASP A 8 -3.48 -5.26 -7.77
C ASP A 8 -3.21 -4.09 -6.82
N LEU A 9 -2.83 -2.94 -7.38
CA LEU A 9 -2.48 -1.75 -6.59
C LEU A 9 -3.60 -1.39 -5.60
N ALA A 10 -4.86 -1.47 -6.03
CA ALA A 10 -6.02 -1.21 -5.18
C ALA A 10 -6.12 -2.20 -4.01
N THR A 11 -5.76 -3.46 -4.21
CA THR A 11 -5.77 -4.48 -3.16
C THR A 11 -4.68 -4.22 -2.12
N LEU A 12 -3.43 -3.95 -2.56
CA LEU A 12 -2.36 -3.59 -1.62
C LEU A 12 -2.67 -2.30 -0.86
N TYR A 13 -3.25 -1.31 -1.55
CA TYR A 13 -3.65 -0.04 -0.93
C TYR A 13 -4.69 -0.27 0.17
N ARG A 14 -5.79 -0.98 -0.11
CA ARG A 14 -6.82 -1.30 0.90
C ARG A 14 -6.23 -2.09 2.06
N ARG A 15 -5.37 -3.05 1.78
CA ARG A 15 -4.67 -3.84 2.81
C ARG A 15 -3.81 -2.97 3.72
N ALA A 16 -3.11 -1.99 3.17
CA ALA A 16 -2.33 -1.04 3.95
C ALA A 16 -3.18 -0.25 4.94
N PHE A 17 -4.37 0.21 4.53
CA PHE A 17 -5.30 0.88 5.43
C PHE A 17 -5.93 -0.05 6.46
N ALA A 18 -6.23 -1.29 6.10
CA ALA A 18 -6.78 -2.28 7.04
C ALA A 18 -5.77 -2.65 8.14
N GLU A 19 -4.51 -2.89 7.78
CA GLU A 19 -3.48 -3.36 8.71
C GLU A 19 -2.76 -2.21 9.45
N TYR A 20 -2.51 -1.09 8.77
CA TYR A 20 -1.69 0.02 9.27
C TYR A 20 -2.46 1.32 9.42
N GLY A 21 -3.77 1.35 9.15
CA GLY A 21 -4.63 2.53 9.22
C GLY A 21 -4.47 3.32 10.51
N THR A 22 -4.56 2.63 11.66
CA THR A 22 -4.48 3.27 12.99
C THR A 22 -3.06 3.61 13.44
N ARG A 23 -2.03 3.02 12.81
CA ARG A 23 -0.62 3.16 13.24
C ARG A 23 0.20 4.07 12.35
N ALA A 24 0.07 3.90 11.04
CA ALA A 24 0.87 4.58 10.03
C ALA A 24 0.07 5.58 9.20
N LEU A 25 -1.22 5.29 8.95
CA LEU A 25 -2.03 6.06 8.00
C LEU A 25 -3.14 6.87 8.69
N TRP A 26 -3.00 7.15 9.98
CA TRP A 26 -4.04 7.80 10.80
C TRP A 26 -4.40 9.22 10.32
N ASN A 27 -3.48 9.88 9.61
CA ASN A 27 -3.68 11.21 9.02
C ASN A 27 -4.10 11.15 7.53
N MET A 28 -4.38 9.96 6.99
CA MET A 28 -4.74 9.76 5.59
C MET A 28 -6.13 9.13 5.50
N ARG A 29 -6.86 9.45 4.42
CA ARG A 29 -8.17 8.87 4.15
C ARG A 29 -8.07 7.94 2.95
N PRO A 30 -8.56 6.70 3.03
CA PRO A 30 -8.57 5.80 1.88
C PRO A 30 -9.49 6.36 0.79
N VAL A 31 -9.04 6.25 -0.46
CA VAL A 31 -9.83 6.55 -1.66
C VAL A 31 -10.28 5.25 -2.32
N GLU A 32 -11.42 5.27 -3.03
CA GLU A 32 -11.98 4.08 -3.67
C GLU A 32 -11.10 3.58 -4.82
N HIS A 33 -10.65 4.49 -5.68
CA HIS A 33 -9.80 4.20 -6.84
C HIS A 33 -8.44 4.90 -6.67
N PRO A 34 -7.47 4.28 -5.95
CA PRO A 34 -6.17 4.89 -5.74
C PRO A 34 -5.38 4.97 -7.04
N THR A 35 -4.80 6.14 -7.30
CA THR A 35 -3.81 6.30 -8.37
C THR A 35 -2.45 5.74 -7.92
N PRO A 36 -1.51 5.47 -8.85
CA PRO A 36 -0.13 5.14 -8.50
C PRO A 36 0.51 6.17 -7.56
N ALA A 37 0.16 7.46 -7.71
CA ALA A 37 0.64 8.52 -6.84
C ALA A 37 0.08 8.41 -5.41
N ASP A 38 -1.22 8.11 -5.26
CA ASP A 38 -1.84 7.91 -3.94
C ASP A 38 -1.23 6.71 -3.22
N ALA A 39 -0.97 5.63 -3.96
CA ALA A 39 -0.35 4.43 -3.41
C ALA A 39 1.12 4.68 -3.02
N LEU A 40 1.88 5.45 -3.81
CA LEU A 40 3.23 5.87 -3.43
C LEU A 40 3.25 6.78 -2.20
N ALA A 41 2.22 7.62 -2.00
CA ALA A 41 2.16 8.50 -0.84
C ALA A 41 2.11 7.74 0.50
N ILE A 42 1.44 6.58 0.53
CA ILE A 42 1.33 5.77 1.75
C ILE A 42 2.61 4.97 2.07
N THR A 43 3.49 4.71 1.08
CA THR A 43 4.70 3.89 1.29
C THR A 43 5.67 4.53 2.27
N LYS A 44 5.78 5.87 2.26
CA LYS A 44 6.60 6.62 3.23
C LYS A 44 6.12 6.40 4.66
N ALA A 45 4.81 6.50 4.88
CA ALA A 45 4.22 6.28 6.19
C ALA A 45 4.38 4.82 6.67
N LEU A 46 4.18 3.86 5.77
CA LEU A 46 4.41 2.43 6.04
C LEU A 46 5.85 2.14 6.44
N ARG A 47 6.84 2.77 5.80
CA ARG A 47 8.26 2.60 6.17
C ARG A 47 8.60 3.18 7.53
N THR A 48 8.01 4.32 7.89
CA THR A 48 8.29 5.00 9.16
C THR A 48 7.60 4.30 10.33
N HIS A 49 6.35 3.88 10.16
CA HIS A 49 5.50 3.44 11.26
C HIS A 49 5.11 1.95 11.20
N GLY A 50 5.25 1.29 10.05
CA GLY A 50 4.81 -0.09 9.82
C GLY A 50 5.86 -1.18 10.11
N ARG A 51 7.05 -0.83 10.62
CA ARG A 51 8.14 -1.77 10.93
C ARG A 51 8.54 -2.61 9.69
N MET A 52 9.07 -3.82 9.88
CA MET A 52 9.55 -4.65 8.76
C MET A 52 8.44 -5.04 7.78
N ASP A 53 7.25 -5.39 8.29
CA ASP A 53 6.13 -5.81 7.44
C ASP A 53 5.57 -4.64 6.63
N GLY A 54 5.47 -3.45 7.23
CA GLY A 54 5.10 -2.23 6.51
C GLY A 54 6.13 -1.84 5.45
N ARG A 55 7.44 -2.03 5.71
CA ARG A 55 8.48 -1.82 4.70
C ARG A 55 8.32 -2.79 3.52
N ARG A 56 8.04 -4.07 3.76
CA ARG A 56 7.78 -5.05 2.70
C ARG A 56 6.55 -4.69 1.87
N LEU A 57 5.48 -4.23 2.52
CA LEU A 57 4.28 -3.78 1.82
C LEU A 57 4.56 -2.55 0.95
N ALA A 58 5.30 -1.58 1.49
CA ALA A 58 5.74 -0.39 0.77
C ALA A 58 6.56 -0.74 -0.49
N GLU A 59 7.53 -1.65 -0.38
CA GLU A 59 8.35 -2.12 -1.51
C GLU A 59 7.50 -2.77 -2.61
N ARG A 60 6.46 -3.53 -2.23
CA ARG A 60 5.57 -4.19 -3.19
C ARG A 60 4.69 -3.20 -3.94
N ILE A 61 4.19 -2.17 -3.26
CA ILE A 61 3.43 -1.07 -3.88
C ILE A 61 4.32 -0.31 -4.87
N GLU A 62 5.56 0.01 -4.50
CA GLU A 62 6.48 0.71 -5.40
C GLU A 62 6.85 -0.11 -6.64
N ALA A 63 7.06 -1.41 -6.49
CA ALA A 63 7.36 -2.30 -7.59
C ALA A 63 6.21 -2.32 -8.63
N LEU A 64 4.96 -2.35 -8.17
CA LEU A 64 3.79 -2.25 -9.05
C LEU A 64 3.70 -0.89 -9.71
N CYS A 65 3.83 0.21 -8.96
CA CYS A 65 3.79 1.55 -9.54
C CYS A 65 4.86 1.73 -10.62
N ARG A 66 6.08 1.20 -10.42
CA ARG A 66 7.16 1.25 -11.42
C ARG A 66 6.87 0.37 -12.65
N ALA A 67 6.21 -0.77 -12.48
CA ALA A 67 5.85 -1.65 -13.59
C ALA A 67 4.74 -1.07 -14.48
N HIS A 68 3.94 -0.14 -13.96
CA HIS A 68 2.84 0.53 -14.66
C HIS A 68 3.17 1.96 -15.15
N GLN A 69 4.44 2.38 -15.07
CA GLN A 69 4.92 3.72 -15.46
C GLN A 69 5.65 3.67 -16.80
#